data_AF-A0A956ZID9-F1
#
_entry.id   AF-A0A956ZID9-F1
#
_cell.length_a   1.000
_cell.length_b   1.000
_cell.length_c   1.000
_cell.angle_alpha   90.00
_cell.angle_beta   90.00
_cell.angle_gamma   90.00
#
_symmetry.space_group_name_H-M   'P 1'
#
loop_
_entity.id
_entity.type
_entity.pdbx_description
1 polymer ?
#
loop_
_entity_poly.entity_id
_entity_poly.type
_entity_poly.pdbx_seq_one_letter_code
_entity_poly.pdbx_strand_id
1 'polypeptide(L)'
;RSPSTPSGTSRSSGFIDLSRVQVLVNPQDEWSQMYDEAWRLQKEHFWDEKMSDIDWELVYDRYASLLPRLRTRSEVSDLIWEMQGELGTSHAYEMGGDYRRAPSYRQGYLGCDLSYSAKEKGYVIDKIYNGDSWQDRSSSPLSRPGVGIEDGDVIIAVNGRAVSKDLTVNELLLNQAGNEVNLAIRHKDKKEKNVVVETLRHERALRYRDWVESNRRYVHTKTKGAV
;
A
#
# COMPACT_ATOMS: atom_id res chain seq x y z
N ARG A 1 -18.59 -9.36 -5.83
CA ARG A 1 -19.68 -9.68 -6.78
C ARG A 1 -20.87 -10.07 -5.93
N SER A 2 -21.95 -9.31 -5.94
CA SER A 2 -23.20 -9.78 -5.30
C SER A 2 -23.64 -11.04 -6.05
N PRO A 3 -23.83 -12.19 -5.38
CA PRO A 3 -24.31 -13.38 -6.06
C PRO A 3 -25.72 -13.11 -6.60
N SER A 4 -26.06 -13.70 -7.75
CA SER A 4 -27.39 -13.65 -8.34
C SER A 4 -28.45 -14.06 -7.32
N THR A 5 -29.46 -13.21 -7.12
CA THR A 5 -30.58 -13.46 -6.20
C THR A 5 -31.32 -14.73 -6.65
N PRO A 6 -31.27 -15.84 -5.89
CA PRO A 6 -32.07 -17.01 -6.22
C PRO A 6 -33.55 -16.67 -6.01
N SER A 7 -34.42 -17.18 -6.87
CA SER A 7 -35.87 -17.05 -6.70
C SER A 7 -36.32 -17.84 -5.45
N GLY A 8 -36.57 -17.11 -4.36
CA GLY A 8 -37.20 -17.63 -3.15
C GLY A 8 -36.22 -18.08 -2.05
N THR A 9 -36.50 -17.67 -0.82
CA THR A 9 -35.86 -18.18 0.41
C THR A 9 -36.67 -19.34 0.99
N SER A 10 -36.00 -20.36 1.52
CA SER A 10 -36.58 -21.53 2.17
C SER A 10 -35.88 -21.82 3.52
N ARG A 11 -36.30 -22.86 4.24
CA ARG A 11 -35.58 -23.31 5.46
C ARG A 11 -34.19 -23.92 5.16
N SER A 12 -33.95 -24.35 3.92
CA SER A 12 -32.69 -24.96 3.47
C SER A 12 -31.91 -24.10 2.47
N SER A 13 -32.40 -22.91 2.12
CA SER A 13 -31.76 -22.00 1.15
C SER A 13 -32.13 -20.54 1.44
N GLY A 14 -31.19 -19.62 1.25
CA GLY A 14 -31.45 -18.18 1.42
C GLY A 14 -30.28 -17.45 2.06
N PHE A 15 -30.39 -16.13 2.13
CA PHE A 15 -29.37 -15.28 2.76
C PHE A 15 -29.76 -14.99 4.20
N ILE A 16 -28.82 -15.20 5.12
CA ILE A 16 -28.94 -14.70 6.49
C ILE A 16 -28.36 -13.29 6.50
N ASP A 17 -29.21 -12.31 6.76
CA ASP A 17 -28.78 -10.93 6.94
C ASP A 17 -28.35 -10.69 8.39
N LEU A 18 -27.03 -10.56 8.59
CA LEU A 18 -26.43 -10.28 9.91
C LEU A 18 -26.33 -8.78 10.20
N SER A 19 -26.74 -7.89 9.29
CA SER A 19 -26.56 -6.43 9.47
C SER A 19 -27.33 -5.86 10.66
N ARG A 20 -28.30 -6.61 11.18
CA ARG A 20 -29.13 -6.24 12.35
C ARG A 20 -28.67 -6.90 13.65
N VAL A 21 -27.67 -7.78 13.62
CA VAL A 21 -27.12 -8.39 14.82
C VAL A 21 -26.30 -7.33 15.56
N GLN A 22 -26.60 -7.16 16.85
CA GLN A 22 -25.87 -6.28 17.73
C GLN A 22 -25.22 -7.12 18.83
N VAL A 23 -23.95 -6.84 19.10
CA VAL A 23 -23.21 -7.46 20.19
C VAL A 23 -22.89 -6.38 21.20
N LEU A 24 -23.14 -6.65 22.48
CA LEU A 24 -22.67 -5.79 23.55
C LEU A 24 -21.20 -6.11 23.80
N VAL A 25 -20.35 -5.10 23.68
CA VAL A 25 -18.90 -5.25 23.78
C VAL A 25 -18.38 -4.32 24.87
N ASN A 26 -17.52 -4.84 25.75
CA ASN A 26 -16.71 -4.02 26.66
C ASN A 26 -15.24 -4.10 26.23
N PRO A 27 -14.71 -3.06 25.57
CA PRO A 27 -13.34 -3.08 25.07
C PRO A 27 -12.29 -3.37 26.14
N GLN A 28 -12.48 -2.92 27.38
CA GLN A 28 -11.49 -3.16 28.46
C GLN A 28 -11.40 -4.64 28.82
N ASP A 29 -12.55 -5.31 28.90
CA ASP A 29 -12.61 -6.73 29.21
C ASP A 29 -12.05 -7.56 28.05
N GLU A 30 -12.40 -7.19 26.80
CA GLU A 30 -11.85 -7.83 25.61
C GLU A 30 -10.34 -7.65 25.50
N TRP A 31 -9.81 -6.46 25.76
CA TRP A 31 -8.36 -6.22 25.67
C TRP A 31 -7.57 -7.00 26.70
N SER A 32 -8.14 -7.18 27.90
CA SER A 32 -7.54 -8.03 28.92
C SER A 32 -7.51 -9.49 28.45
N GLN A 33 -8.63 -10.00 27.95
CA GLN A 33 -8.69 -11.36 27.40
C GLN A 33 -7.75 -11.55 26.20
N MET A 34 -7.66 -10.57 25.30
CA MET A 34 -6.78 -10.60 24.14
C MET A 34 -5.29 -10.63 24.54
N TYR A 35 -4.93 -9.88 25.59
CA TYR A 35 -3.58 -9.89 26.14
C TYR A 35 -3.24 -11.27 26.73
N ASP A 36 -4.15 -11.83 27.54
CA ASP A 36 -4.00 -13.16 28.13
C ASP A 36 -3.82 -14.23 27.04
N GLU A 37 -4.63 -14.15 25.99
CA GLU A 37 -4.57 -15.06 24.85
C GLU A 37 -3.26 -14.91 24.07
N ALA A 38 -2.82 -13.67 23.79
CA ALA A 38 -1.57 -13.42 23.07
C ALA A 38 -0.36 -13.92 23.87
N TRP A 39 -0.32 -13.66 25.18
CA TRP A 39 0.71 -14.17 26.07
C TRP A 39 0.73 -15.70 26.12
N ARG A 40 -0.45 -16.33 26.21
CA ARG A 40 -0.59 -17.79 26.24
C ARG A 40 -0.16 -18.43 24.92
N LEU A 41 -0.63 -17.90 23.78
CA LEU A 41 -0.25 -18.40 22.46
C LEU A 41 1.26 -18.29 22.25
N GLN A 42 1.88 -17.20 22.70
CA GLN A 42 3.33 -17.07 22.67
C GLN A 42 3.98 -18.15 23.53
N LYS A 43 3.53 -18.37 24.77
CA LYS A 43 4.06 -19.42 25.66
C LYS A 43 3.92 -20.83 25.08
N GLU A 44 2.76 -21.16 24.51
CA GLU A 44 2.44 -22.52 24.04
C GLU A 44 3.04 -22.86 22.67
N HIS A 45 3.34 -21.86 21.85
CA HIS A 45 3.84 -22.06 20.48
C HIS A 45 5.26 -21.55 20.27
N PHE A 46 5.91 -20.99 21.30
CA PHE A 46 7.30 -20.64 21.18
C PHE A 46 8.16 -21.89 21.02
N TRP A 47 9.15 -21.80 20.13
CA TRP A 47 9.95 -22.95 19.70
C TRP A 47 10.89 -23.50 20.79
N ASP A 48 11.20 -22.68 21.80
CA ASP A 48 12.01 -23.03 22.97
C ASP A 48 11.14 -23.03 24.22
N GLU A 49 10.93 -24.20 24.81
CA GLU A 49 10.10 -24.37 26.02
C GLU A 49 10.57 -23.54 27.22
N LYS A 50 11.86 -23.15 27.26
CA LYS A 50 12.41 -22.30 28.32
C LYS A 50 12.20 -20.80 28.07
N MET A 51 11.50 -20.43 27.00
CA MET A 51 11.27 -19.03 26.63
C MET A 51 12.57 -18.22 26.49
N SER A 52 13.65 -18.86 25.99
CA SER A 52 14.98 -18.24 25.89
C SER A 52 15.54 -17.76 27.24
N ASP A 53 15.28 -18.54 28.29
CA ASP A 53 15.65 -18.27 29.69
C ASP A 53 15.02 -16.97 30.26
N ILE A 54 13.95 -16.47 29.63
CA ILE A 54 13.18 -15.32 30.10
C ILE A 54 12.05 -15.77 31.01
N ASP A 55 11.90 -15.08 32.14
CA ASP A 55 10.76 -15.26 33.03
C ASP A 55 9.48 -14.71 32.38
N TRP A 56 8.78 -15.60 31.69
CA TRP A 56 7.59 -15.23 30.92
C TRP A 56 6.39 -14.84 31.80
N GLU A 57 6.33 -15.35 33.03
CA GLU A 57 5.32 -14.94 34.01
C GLU A 57 5.60 -13.52 34.51
N LEU A 58 6.87 -13.17 34.77
CA LEU A 58 7.25 -11.80 35.11
C LEU A 58 6.92 -10.81 33.97
N VAL A 59 7.11 -11.24 32.72
CA VAL A 59 6.73 -10.44 31.55
C VAL A 59 5.21 -10.23 31.52
N TYR A 60 4.41 -11.27 31.78
CA TYR A 60 2.96 -11.14 31.89
C TYR A 60 2.56 -10.03 32.88
N ASP A 61 3.01 -10.15 34.13
CA ASP A 61 2.61 -9.23 35.20
C ASP A 61 3.03 -7.78 34.91
N ARG A 62 4.23 -7.60 34.35
CA ARG A 62 4.77 -6.29 33.98
C ARG A 62 3.83 -5.55 33.03
N TYR A 63 3.44 -6.19 31.93
CA TYR A 63 2.64 -5.53 30.89
C TYR A 63 1.15 -5.55 31.20
N ALA A 64 0.63 -6.60 31.87
CA ALA A 64 -0.76 -6.65 32.33
C ALA A 64 -1.13 -5.45 33.22
N SER A 65 -0.19 -4.96 34.02
CA SER A 65 -0.39 -3.77 34.87
C SER A 65 -0.77 -2.49 34.11
N LEU A 66 -0.50 -2.44 32.80
CA LEU A 66 -0.81 -1.31 31.94
C LEU A 66 -2.20 -1.39 31.30
N LEU A 67 -2.82 -2.58 31.26
CA LEU A 67 -4.13 -2.81 30.62
C LEU A 67 -5.21 -1.79 31.04
N PRO A 68 -5.40 -1.45 32.33
CA PRO A 68 -6.45 -0.51 32.74
C PRO A 68 -6.26 0.92 32.21
N ARG A 69 -5.05 1.25 31.72
CA ARG A 69 -4.68 2.58 31.22
C ARG A 69 -4.96 2.74 29.73
N LEU A 70 -5.13 1.64 29.00
CA LEU A 70 -5.31 1.66 27.55
C LEU A 70 -6.69 2.21 27.19
N ARG A 71 -6.77 2.92 26.06
CA ARG A 71 -8.00 3.56 25.56
C ARG A 71 -8.28 3.27 24.10
N THR A 72 -7.34 2.66 23.39
CA THR A 72 -7.47 2.36 21.96
C THR A 72 -6.89 0.99 21.62
N ARG A 73 -7.40 0.39 20.54
CA ARG A 73 -6.88 -0.87 19.98
C ARG A 73 -5.40 -0.77 19.60
N SER A 74 -4.92 0.41 19.21
CA SER A 74 -3.50 0.65 18.90
C SER A 74 -2.61 0.53 20.12
N GLU A 75 -2.99 1.10 21.26
CA GLU A 75 -2.21 0.98 22.50
C GLU A 75 -2.16 -0.47 23.00
N VAL A 76 -3.21 -1.26 22.75
CA VAL A 76 -3.22 -2.71 23.03
C VAL A 76 -2.21 -3.45 22.14
N SER A 77 -2.15 -3.09 20.85
CA SER A 77 -1.12 -3.65 19.97
C SER A 77 0.28 -3.29 20.42
N ASP A 78 0.52 -2.02 20.77
CA ASP A 78 1.83 -1.60 21.27
C ASP A 78 2.22 -2.42 22.51
N LEU A 79 1.28 -2.63 23.45
CA LEU A 79 1.51 -3.48 24.62
C LEU A 79 1.90 -4.92 24.24
N ILE A 80 1.17 -5.53 23.30
CA ILE A 80 1.41 -6.90 22.82
C ILE A 80 2.73 -6.99 22.05
N TRP A 81 3.11 -5.96 21.30
CA TRP A 81 4.40 -5.87 20.62
C TRP A 81 5.56 -5.81 21.61
N GLU A 82 5.47 -4.96 22.63
CA GLU A 82 6.49 -4.83 23.66
C GLU A 82 6.66 -6.13 24.45
N MET A 83 5.54 -6.75 24.87
CA MET A 83 5.54 -8.05 25.56
C MET A 83 6.24 -9.14 24.73
N GLN A 84 5.87 -9.30 23.45
CA GLN A 84 6.51 -10.26 22.56
C GLN A 84 7.98 -9.93 22.28
N GLY A 85 8.33 -8.64 22.28
CA GLY A 85 9.68 -8.13 22.05
C GLY A 85 10.70 -8.55 23.10
N GLU A 86 10.28 -8.81 24.34
CA GLU A 86 11.14 -9.29 25.42
C GLU A 86 11.90 -10.57 25.00
N LEU A 87 11.29 -11.43 24.17
CA LEU A 87 11.90 -12.70 23.70
C LEU A 87 13.08 -12.51 22.74
N GLY A 88 13.35 -11.31 22.25
CA GLY A 88 14.50 -11.04 21.37
C GLY A 88 14.50 -11.86 20.07
N THR A 89 13.33 -12.31 19.63
CA THR A 89 13.17 -13.24 18.51
C THR A 89 12.50 -12.59 17.30
N SER A 90 12.73 -13.16 16.12
CA SER A 90 12.00 -12.79 14.91
C SER A 90 10.65 -13.52 14.83
N HIS A 91 9.75 -13.05 13.98
CA HIS A 91 8.46 -13.70 13.68
C HIS A 91 7.46 -13.80 14.86
N ALA A 92 7.67 -13.04 15.94
CA ALA A 92 6.63 -12.75 16.93
C ALA A 92 5.90 -11.47 16.51
N TYR A 93 4.79 -11.63 15.79
CA TYR A 93 4.09 -10.51 15.13
C TYR A 93 2.66 -10.35 15.65
N GLU A 94 2.23 -9.09 15.81
CA GLU A 94 0.82 -8.73 15.92
C GLU A 94 0.34 -8.18 14.56
N MET A 95 -0.77 -8.72 14.04
CA MET A 95 -1.26 -8.37 12.71
C MET A 95 -2.78 -8.29 12.66
N GLY A 96 -3.30 -7.23 12.05
CA GLY A 96 -4.74 -7.06 11.82
C GLY A 96 -5.52 -6.71 13.08
N GLY A 97 -6.82 -6.98 13.09
CA GLY A 97 -7.70 -6.60 14.20
C GLY A 97 -8.48 -5.29 13.95
N ASP A 98 -9.28 -4.92 14.95
CA ASP A 98 -10.30 -3.87 14.81
C ASP A 98 -9.75 -2.47 15.10
N TYR A 99 -8.87 -2.01 14.23
CA TYR A 99 -8.37 -0.64 14.27
C TYR A 99 -9.38 0.34 13.68
N ARG A 100 -9.42 1.54 14.27
CA ARG A 100 -10.16 2.66 13.69
C ARG A 100 -9.60 2.99 12.31
N ARG A 101 -10.42 2.79 11.28
CA ARG A 101 -10.04 3.09 9.89
C ARG A 101 -9.96 4.60 9.67
N ALA A 102 -8.78 5.09 9.30
CA ALA A 102 -8.61 6.46 8.82
C ALA A 102 -9.24 6.64 7.42
N PRO A 103 -9.60 7.89 7.02
CA PRO A 103 -9.95 8.18 5.64
C PRO A 103 -8.86 7.69 4.68
N SER A 104 -9.25 7.00 3.62
CA SER A 104 -8.32 6.50 2.61
C SER A 104 -8.20 7.50 1.47
N TYR A 105 -7.04 8.14 1.36
CA TYR A 105 -6.69 8.99 0.21
C TYR A 105 -5.80 8.19 -0.73
N ARG A 106 -6.31 7.83 -1.91
CA ARG A 106 -5.59 6.93 -2.82
C ARG A 106 -4.77 7.71 -3.83
N GLN A 107 -3.45 7.55 -3.75
CA GLN A 107 -2.53 8.18 -4.69
C GLN A 107 -2.63 7.55 -6.10
N GLY A 108 -2.80 8.37 -7.12
CA GLY A 108 -2.59 7.97 -8.52
C GLY A 108 -1.11 8.09 -8.89
N TYR A 109 -0.60 7.11 -9.64
CA TYR A 109 0.80 7.09 -10.11
C TYR A 109 0.87 7.05 -11.63
N LEU A 110 1.87 7.73 -12.21
CA LEU A 110 2.15 7.73 -13.64
C LEU A 110 3.28 6.75 -14.02
N GLY A 111 3.89 6.07 -13.06
CA GLY A 111 4.99 5.14 -13.33
C GLY A 111 6.21 5.83 -13.96
N CYS A 112 6.55 7.02 -13.45
CA CYS A 112 7.69 7.81 -13.89
C CYS A 112 8.31 8.56 -12.71
N ASP A 113 9.56 8.98 -12.88
CA ASP A 113 10.20 9.96 -12.01
C ASP A 113 10.07 11.37 -12.62
N LEU A 114 9.89 12.36 -11.75
CA LEU A 114 9.59 13.73 -12.13
C LEU A 114 10.48 14.71 -11.36
N SER A 115 11.01 15.72 -12.05
CA SER A 115 11.75 16.83 -11.45
C SER A 115 11.14 18.17 -11.83
N TYR A 116 10.98 19.08 -10.87
CA TYR A 116 10.47 20.42 -11.18
C TYR A 116 11.55 21.26 -11.87
N SER A 117 11.18 21.86 -13.01
CA SER A 117 12.03 22.80 -13.75
C SER A 117 11.44 24.20 -13.73
N ALA A 118 12.12 25.12 -13.05
CA ALA A 118 11.73 26.54 -13.06
C ALA A 118 11.83 27.16 -14.47
N LYS A 119 12.77 26.68 -15.30
CA LYS A 119 12.95 27.12 -16.68
C LYS A 119 11.76 26.74 -17.56
N GLU A 120 11.29 25.51 -17.42
CA GLU A 120 10.18 24.99 -18.23
C GLU A 120 8.80 25.30 -17.62
N LYS A 121 8.78 25.79 -16.37
CA LYS A 121 7.57 26.05 -15.57
C LYS A 121 6.67 24.80 -15.49
N GLY A 122 7.29 23.65 -15.23
CA GLY A 122 6.61 22.36 -15.22
C GLY A 122 7.49 21.25 -14.66
N TYR A 123 6.97 20.03 -14.66
CA TYR A 123 7.69 18.83 -14.20
C TYR A 123 8.25 18.07 -15.40
N VAL A 124 9.59 17.98 -15.48
CA VAL A 124 10.28 17.17 -16.48
C VAL A 124 10.14 15.71 -16.11
N ILE A 125 9.86 14.86 -17.08
CA ILE A 125 9.83 13.42 -16.94
C ILE A 125 11.28 12.92 -17.01
N ASP A 126 11.85 12.57 -15.87
CA ASP A 126 13.26 12.15 -15.81
C ASP A 126 13.43 10.71 -16.34
N LYS A 127 12.45 9.86 -16.02
CA LYS A 127 12.45 8.45 -16.41
C LYS A 127 11.04 7.90 -16.42
N ILE A 128 10.64 7.26 -17.51
CA ILE A 128 9.45 6.43 -17.59
C ILE A 128 9.84 4.97 -17.31
N TYR A 129 9.19 4.34 -16.33
CA TYR A 129 9.47 2.96 -15.99
C TYR A 129 8.79 2.00 -16.97
N ASN A 130 9.51 0.94 -17.34
CA ASN A 130 9.00 -0.07 -18.25
C ASN A 130 8.63 -1.34 -17.48
N GLY A 131 7.38 -1.75 -17.61
CA GLY A 131 6.91 -3.03 -17.13
C GLY A 131 6.66 -4.00 -18.27
N ASP A 132 5.98 -5.10 -17.93
CA ASP A 132 5.56 -6.08 -18.93
C ASP A 132 4.36 -5.53 -19.72
N SER A 133 4.58 -5.21 -20.99
CA SER A 133 3.58 -4.56 -21.86
C SER A 133 2.34 -5.40 -22.15
N TRP A 134 2.42 -6.72 -21.96
CA TRP A 134 1.30 -7.65 -22.14
C TRP A 134 0.41 -7.79 -20.91
N GLN A 135 0.78 -7.19 -19.78
CA GLN A 135 -0.01 -7.25 -18.55
C GLN A 135 -0.61 -5.87 -18.25
N ASP A 136 -1.93 -5.81 -18.28
CA ASP A 136 -2.66 -4.59 -18.00
C ASP A 136 -2.28 -4.01 -16.63
N ARG A 137 -2.00 -2.71 -16.60
CA ARG A 137 -1.59 -1.94 -15.42
C ARG A 137 -0.26 -2.38 -14.79
N SER A 138 0.54 -3.20 -15.47
CA SER A 138 1.90 -3.53 -15.04
C SER A 138 2.98 -2.68 -15.72
N SER A 139 2.63 -1.88 -16.72
CA SER A 139 3.50 -0.89 -17.37
C SER A 139 3.10 0.55 -17.01
N SER A 140 4.00 1.52 -17.22
CA SER A 140 3.67 2.93 -17.07
C SER A 140 2.50 3.32 -17.99
N PRO A 141 1.49 4.07 -17.48
CA PRO A 141 0.45 4.66 -18.32
C PRO A 141 0.99 5.56 -19.44
N LEU A 142 2.17 6.14 -19.26
CA LEU A 142 2.81 7.03 -20.23
C LEU A 142 3.42 6.27 -21.41
N SER A 143 3.77 4.99 -21.21
CA SER A 143 4.33 4.12 -22.26
C SER A 143 3.26 3.44 -23.13
N ARG A 144 1.97 3.75 -22.92
CA ARG A 144 0.89 3.10 -23.70
C ARG A 144 0.97 3.52 -25.17
N PRO A 145 0.70 2.60 -26.12
CA PRO A 145 0.61 2.95 -27.53
C PRO A 145 -0.36 4.11 -27.78
N GLY A 146 0.07 5.10 -28.57
CA GLY A 146 -0.74 6.29 -28.91
C GLY A 146 -0.62 7.48 -27.95
N VAL A 147 -0.04 7.29 -26.75
CA VAL A 147 0.25 8.38 -25.82
C VAL A 147 1.36 9.28 -26.38
N GLY A 148 2.49 8.68 -26.74
CA GLY A 148 3.62 9.36 -27.39
C GLY A 148 4.36 10.33 -26.47
N ILE A 149 4.52 9.96 -25.20
CA ILE A 149 5.30 10.71 -24.20
C ILE A 149 6.65 10.02 -24.03
N GLU A 150 7.72 10.81 -23.93
CA GLU A 150 9.09 10.32 -23.77
C GLU A 150 9.79 10.96 -22.56
N ASP A 151 10.89 10.34 -22.14
CA ASP A 151 11.81 10.94 -21.16
C ASP A 151 12.26 12.32 -21.65
N GLY A 152 12.18 13.32 -20.79
CA GLY A 152 12.50 14.72 -21.04
C GLY A 152 11.31 15.59 -21.47
N ASP A 153 10.14 15.01 -21.74
CA ASP A 153 8.91 15.78 -21.90
C ASP A 153 8.48 16.43 -20.58
N VAL A 154 7.69 17.49 -20.65
CA VAL A 154 7.33 18.31 -19.49
C VAL A 154 5.83 18.26 -19.24
N ILE A 155 5.42 17.82 -18.05
CA ILE A 155 4.04 17.94 -17.56
C ILE A 155 3.82 19.39 -17.11
N ILE A 156 2.83 20.07 -17.70
CA ILE A 156 2.50 21.47 -17.41
C ILE A 156 1.13 21.63 -16.74
N ALA A 157 0.24 20.65 -16.89
CA ALA A 157 -1.03 20.62 -16.16
C ALA A 157 -1.56 19.19 -15.99
N VAL A 158 -2.35 18.98 -14.93
CA VAL A 158 -3.11 17.75 -14.68
C VAL A 158 -4.57 18.14 -14.49
N ASN A 159 -5.48 17.52 -15.25
CA ASN A 159 -6.91 17.81 -15.27
C ASN A 159 -7.21 19.32 -15.42
N GLY A 160 -6.48 19.99 -16.30
CA GLY A 160 -6.61 21.42 -16.56
C GLY A 160 -6.05 22.34 -15.48
N ARG A 161 -5.49 21.80 -14.39
CA ARG A 161 -4.83 22.57 -13.33
C ARG A 161 -3.33 22.62 -13.60
N ALA A 162 -2.82 23.84 -13.84
CA ALA A 162 -1.40 24.06 -14.07
C ALA A 162 -0.58 23.63 -12.85
N VAL A 163 0.53 22.96 -13.09
CA VAL A 163 1.47 22.56 -12.04
C VAL A 163 2.42 23.71 -11.72
N SER A 164 2.91 23.75 -10.49
CA SER A 164 3.92 24.71 -10.06
C SER A 164 4.83 24.07 -9.03
N LYS A 165 5.82 24.82 -8.54
CA LYS A 165 6.65 24.38 -7.43
C LYS A 165 5.83 24.07 -6.17
N ASP A 166 4.74 24.80 -5.96
CA ASP A 166 3.87 24.74 -4.78
C ASP A 166 2.61 23.88 -5.02
N LEU A 167 2.38 23.44 -6.25
CA LEU A 167 1.29 22.54 -6.63
C LEU A 167 1.84 21.43 -7.52
N THR A 168 2.20 20.33 -6.89
CA THR A 168 2.93 19.24 -7.54
C THR A 168 2.01 18.35 -8.37
N VAL A 169 2.60 17.60 -9.31
CA VAL A 169 1.85 16.56 -10.05
C VAL A 169 1.25 15.54 -9.07
N ASN A 170 1.99 15.12 -8.04
CA ASN A 170 1.52 14.12 -7.08
C ASN A 170 0.31 14.59 -6.28
N GLU A 171 0.27 15.86 -5.87
CA GLU A 171 -0.89 16.45 -5.18
C GLU A 171 -2.12 16.48 -6.08
N LEU A 172 -1.96 16.80 -7.37
CA LEU A 172 -3.05 16.77 -8.35
C LEU A 172 -3.55 15.35 -8.66
N LEU A 173 -2.71 14.34 -8.42
CA LEU A 173 -3.05 12.93 -8.56
C LEU A 173 -3.59 12.28 -7.29
N LEU A 174 -3.73 13.04 -6.19
CA LEU A 174 -4.40 12.54 -4.99
C LEU A 174 -5.86 12.19 -5.30
N ASN A 175 -6.31 11.02 -4.83
CA ASN A 175 -7.62 10.41 -5.14
C ASN A 175 -7.85 10.06 -6.61
N GLN A 176 -6.81 10.04 -7.44
CA GLN A 176 -6.91 9.66 -8.84
C GLN A 176 -6.54 8.21 -9.14
N ALA A 177 -6.25 7.38 -8.13
CA ALA A 177 -5.81 6.00 -8.28
C ALA A 177 -6.76 5.13 -9.12
N GLY A 178 -6.32 4.76 -10.33
CA GLY A 178 -7.14 3.97 -11.27
C GLY A 178 -8.21 4.76 -12.01
N ASN A 179 -8.15 6.09 -11.97
CA ASN A 179 -9.00 6.98 -12.76
C ASN A 179 -8.22 7.51 -13.98
N GLU A 180 -8.97 7.92 -14.99
CA GLU A 180 -8.42 8.66 -16.12
C GLU A 180 -8.10 10.11 -15.73
N VAL A 181 -6.91 10.56 -16.11
CA VAL A 181 -6.45 11.94 -15.92
C VAL A 181 -5.97 12.52 -17.24
N ASN A 182 -6.31 13.78 -17.50
CA ASN A 182 -5.82 14.53 -18.65
C ASN A 182 -4.50 15.23 -18.27
N LEU A 183 -3.42 14.89 -18.96
CA LEU A 183 -2.12 15.51 -18.83
C LEU A 183 -1.90 16.47 -20.00
N ALA A 184 -1.61 17.73 -19.68
CA ALA A 184 -1.03 18.65 -20.65
C ALA A 184 0.49 18.47 -20.64
N ILE A 185 1.03 18.05 -21.78
CA ILE A 185 2.44 17.73 -21.98
C ILE A 185 3.03 18.71 -22.98
N ARG A 186 4.23 19.20 -22.69
CA ARG A 186 5.07 19.92 -23.65
C ARG A 186 6.23 19.02 -24.05
N HIS A 187 6.32 18.72 -25.35
CA HIS A 187 7.41 17.93 -25.91
C HIS A 187 8.70 18.75 -26.06
N LYS A 188 9.81 18.05 -26.33
CA LYS A 188 11.13 18.67 -26.57
C LYS A 188 11.11 19.69 -27.72
N ASP A 189 10.26 19.50 -28.73
CA ASP A 189 10.05 20.42 -29.85
C ASP A 189 9.13 21.62 -29.52
N LYS A 190 8.80 21.78 -28.24
CA LYS A 190 7.92 22.83 -27.67
C LYS A 190 6.46 22.75 -28.12
N LYS A 191 6.04 21.69 -28.82
CA LYS A 191 4.61 21.46 -29.05
C LYS A 191 3.94 20.98 -27.78
N GLU A 192 2.71 21.44 -27.58
CA GLU A 192 1.87 21.03 -26.47
C GLU A 192 0.79 20.07 -26.95
N LYS A 193 0.56 19.01 -26.18
CA LYS A 193 -0.46 17.99 -26.45
C LYS A 193 -1.15 17.61 -25.14
N ASN A 194 -2.46 17.42 -25.22
CA ASN A 194 -3.23 16.82 -24.13
C ASN A 194 -3.34 15.32 -24.36
N VAL A 195 -3.08 14.54 -23.32
CA VAL A 195 -3.20 13.08 -23.34
C VAL A 195 -3.99 12.62 -22.13
N VAL A 196 -4.95 11.72 -22.34
CA VAL A 196 -5.66 11.05 -21.25
C VAL A 196 -4.96 9.73 -20.94
N VAL A 197 -4.63 9.51 -19.67
CA VAL A 197 -4.03 8.27 -19.17
C VAL A 197 -4.75 7.79 -17.93
N GLU A 198 -4.91 6.47 -17.77
CA GLU A 198 -5.42 5.87 -16.54
C GLU A 198 -4.28 5.72 -15.53
N THR A 199 -4.38 6.34 -14.36
CA THR A 199 -3.31 6.26 -13.37
C THR A 199 -3.22 4.87 -12.74
N LEU A 200 -2.02 4.49 -12.30
CA LEU A 200 -1.83 3.27 -11.52
C LEU A 200 -2.27 3.47 -10.07
N ARG A 201 -2.73 2.38 -9.44
CA ARG A 201 -3.05 2.34 -8.00
C ARG A 201 -1.82 2.11 -7.12
N HIS A 202 -0.77 1.56 -7.71
CA HIS A 202 0.51 1.27 -7.08
C HIS A 202 1.56 1.04 -8.18
N GLU A 203 2.81 1.44 -7.95
CA GLU A 203 3.92 1.29 -8.92
C GLU A 203 5.07 0.33 -8.51
N ARG A 204 5.09 -0.24 -7.29
CA ARG A 204 6.08 -1.25 -6.83
C ARG A 204 6.33 -2.38 -7.82
N ALA A 205 5.28 -3.01 -8.37
CA ALA A 205 5.46 -4.10 -9.33
C ALA A 205 6.16 -3.62 -10.62
N LEU A 206 5.73 -2.47 -11.14
CA LEU A 206 6.34 -1.80 -12.29
C LEU A 206 7.81 -1.46 -12.03
N ARG A 207 8.11 -0.76 -10.94
CA ARG A 207 9.48 -0.35 -10.57
C ARG A 207 10.38 -1.58 -10.35
N TYR A 208 9.86 -2.62 -9.69
CA TYR A 208 10.59 -3.87 -9.51
C TYR A 208 10.90 -4.54 -10.84
N ARG A 209 9.93 -4.59 -11.75
CA ARG A 209 10.12 -5.20 -13.07
C ARG A 209 11.17 -4.45 -13.89
N ASP A 210 11.10 -3.12 -13.92
CA ASP A 210 12.09 -2.28 -14.59
C ASP A 210 13.50 -2.48 -14.00
N TRP A 211 13.62 -2.62 -12.68
CA TRP A 211 14.88 -2.92 -12.00
C TRP A 211 15.44 -4.29 -12.41
N VAL A 212 14.60 -5.34 -12.42
CA VAL A 212 15.00 -6.69 -12.87
C VAL A 212 15.51 -6.66 -14.31
N GLU A 213 14.75 -6.05 -15.23
CA GLU A 213 15.12 -6.01 -16.65
C GLU A 213 16.33 -5.09 -16.91
N SER A 214 16.51 -4.05 -16.10
CA SER A 214 17.71 -3.22 -16.16
C SER A 214 18.96 -3.99 -15.73
N ASN A 215 18.88 -4.77 -14.65
CA ASN A 215 19.98 -5.65 -14.23
C ASN A 215 20.25 -6.76 -15.24
N ARG A 216 19.19 -7.35 -15.81
CA ARG A 216 19.31 -8.36 -16.86
C ARG A 216 20.07 -7.80 -18.08
N ARG A 217 19.67 -6.62 -18.58
CA ARG A 217 20.35 -5.94 -19.69
C ARG A 217 21.80 -5.58 -19.35
N TYR A 218 22.04 -5.13 -18.11
CA TYR A 218 23.37 -4.84 -17.62
C TYR A 218 24.26 -6.08 -17.67
N VAL A 219 23.83 -7.20 -17.08
CA VAL A 219 24.56 -8.46 -17.08
C VAL A 219 24.83 -8.91 -18.52
N HIS A 220 23.78 -8.98 -19.35
CA HIS A 220 23.90 -9.38 -20.76
C HIS A 220 24.92 -8.53 -21.53
N THR A 221 24.91 -7.21 -21.31
CA THR A 221 25.85 -6.29 -21.95
C THR A 221 27.29 -6.50 -21.44
N LYS A 222 27.48 -6.65 -20.13
CA LYS A 222 28.80 -6.82 -19.50
C LYS A 222 29.42 -8.19 -19.83
N THR A 223 28.61 -9.22 -19.98
CA THR A 223 29.05 -10.57 -20.34
C THR A 223 29.05 -10.80 -21.86
N LYS A 224 28.68 -9.79 -22.67
CA LYS A 224 28.53 -9.89 -24.13
C LYS A 224 27.62 -11.05 -24.54
N GLY A 225 26.57 -11.28 -23.76
CA GLY A 225 25.56 -12.30 -24.00
C GLY A 225 25.92 -13.71 -23.57
N ALA A 226 27.01 -13.90 -22.81
CA ALA A 226 27.35 -15.21 -22.26
C ALA A 226 26.46 -15.63 -21.06
N VAL A 227 25.79 -14.66 -20.42
CA VAL A 227 24.82 -14.83 -19.31
C VAL A 227 23.59 -13.99 -19.58
#